data_AF-A0A132GT99-F1
#
_entry.id   AF-A0A132GT99-F1
#
_cell.length_a   1.000
_cell.length_b   1.000
_cell.length_c   1.000
_cell.angle_alpha   90.00
_cell.angle_beta   90.00
_cell.angle_gamma   90.00
#
_symmetry.space_group_name_H-M   'P 1'
#
loop_
_entity.id
_entity.type
_entity.pdbx_description
1 polymer ?
#
loop_
_entity_poly.entity_id
_entity_poly.type
_entity_poly.pdbx_seq_one_letter_code
_entity_poly.pdbx_strand_id
1 'polypeptide(L)'
;MHTGLGICSQCGAQGTIGTKCEYCGSTITISHNSLGERNSMIQSWDSFHHDGFTIVHDNCIGETDCPSYQVVEGIRTGKQGLIDVNGVFTVPCIYDELTAYLDYEICCVNVDDQYGVISFKGETIIPLSGYEQEDLFVIQHKFIVGFNLVYDIHGTLITRFQSDERIMLLSQSLATTYPNGHGIYRINDGGIALPSDYSVVKMYCDNLFLVSKFTNGATRYGVYNTDSNRFSLRTEFLSIQYRDNGRYEARLQTILDNGVTEMKTLTFFIKDSDIFIEKEEKQSFQTGSGNGCVFAALLGMVIPISLYLLL
;
A
#
# COMPACT_ATOMS: atom_id res chain seq x y z
N MET A 1 -28.26 -12.55 -45.39
CA MET A 1 -27.26 -13.00 -44.39
C MET A 1 -27.27 -11.94 -43.29
N HIS A 2 -27.77 -12.27 -42.10
CA HIS A 2 -27.77 -11.32 -40.99
C HIS A 2 -26.33 -11.15 -40.49
N THR A 3 -25.71 -10.04 -40.86
CA THR A 3 -24.46 -9.55 -40.27
C THR A 3 -24.80 -8.90 -38.92
N GLY A 4 -25.13 -9.71 -37.93
CA GLY A 4 -25.35 -9.25 -36.56
C GLY A 4 -24.08 -9.34 -35.71
N LEU A 5 -24.04 -8.59 -34.61
CA LEU A 5 -23.06 -8.76 -33.55
C LEU A 5 -23.32 -10.08 -32.82
N GLY A 6 -22.25 -10.80 -32.48
CA GLY A 6 -22.26 -12.06 -31.74
C GLY A 6 -21.09 -12.12 -30.76
N ILE A 7 -21.06 -13.19 -29.97
CA ILE A 7 -20.05 -13.42 -28.93
C ILE A 7 -19.37 -14.77 -29.19
N CYS A 8 -18.06 -14.82 -28.98
CA CYS A 8 -17.28 -16.03 -29.08
C CYS A 8 -17.53 -16.94 -27.86
N SER A 9 -18.04 -18.15 -28.09
CA SER A 9 -18.33 -19.15 -27.04
C SER A 9 -17.11 -19.73 -26.33
N GLN A 10 -15.90 -19.34 -26.71
CA GLN A 10 -14.66 -19.82 -26.07
C GLN A 10 -13.98 -18.77 -25.21
N CYS A 11 -14.19 -17.48 -25.50
CA CYS A 11 -13.48 -16.40 -24.82
C CYS A 11 -14.35 -15.17 -24.53
N GLY A 12 -15.63 -15.16 -24.88
CA GLY A 12 -16.52 -14.03 -24.62
C GLY A 12 -16.29 -12.81 -25.52
N ALA A 13 -15.31 -12.84 -26.44
CA ALA A 13 -15.03 -11.73 -27.33
C ALA A 13 -16.20 -11.41 -28.27
N GLN A 14 -16.51 -10.12 -28.41
CA GLN A 14 -17.53 -9.62 -29.31
C GLN A 14 -17.01 -9.56 -30.75
N GLY A 15 -17.87 -9.82 -31.73
CA GLY A 15 -17.52 -9.63 -33.13
C GLY A 15 -18.69 -9.93 -34.07
N THR A 16 -18.41 -10.14 -35.35
CA THR A 16 -19.46 -10.37 -36.36
C THR A 16 -19.83 -11.85 -36.43
N ILE A 17 -21.12 -12.17 -36.43
CA ILE A 17 -21.58 -13.56 -36.55
C ILE A 17 -21.05 -14.20 -37.84
N GLY A 18 -20.53 -15.42 -37.72
CA GLY A 18 -19.98 -16.21 -38.82
C GLY A 18 -18.51 -15.91 -39.15
N THR A 19 -17.90 -14.90 -38.53
CA THR A 19 -16.46 -14.63 -38.70
C THR A 19 -15.61 -15.41 -37.69
N LYS A 20 -14.30 -15.43 -37.90
CA LYS A 20 -13.35 -15.98 -36.93
C LYS A 20 -13.12 -14.96 -35.82
N CYS A 21 -13.10 -15.44 -34.57
CA CYS A 21 -12.71 -14.67 -33.40
C CYS A 21 -11.23 -14.29 -33.52
N GLU A 22 -10.91 -13.02 -33.31
CA GLU A 22 -9.54 -12.52 -33.41
C GLU A 22 -8.61 -13.06 -32.33
N TYR A 23 -9.14 -13.43 -31.15
CA TYR A 23 -8.35 -13.90 -30.02
C TYR A 23 -8.07 -15.41 -30.05
N CYS A 24 -9.07 -16.23 -30.41
CA CYS A 24 -8.97 -17.68 -30.29
C CYS A 24 -9.24 -18.44 -31.60
N GLY A 25 -9.54 -17.74 -32.71
CA GLY A 25 -9.79 -18.36 -34.02
C GLY A 25 -11.08 -19.18 -34.11
N SER A 26 -11.87 -19.27 -33.05
CA SER A 26 -13.17 -19.96 -33.08
C SER A 26 -14.19 -19.17 -33.91
N THR A 27 -15.16 -19.84 -34.51
CA THR A 27 -16.21 -19.14 -35.25
C THR A 27 -17.13 -18.42 -34.27
N ILE A 28 -17.33 -17.12 -34.47
CA ILE A 28 -18.28 -16.33 -33.69
C ILE A 28 -19.68 -16.79 -34.08
N THR A 29 -20.37 -17.37 -33.12
CA THR A 29 -21.77 -17.74 -33.23
C THR A 29 -22.61 -16.73 -32.47
N ILE A 30 -23.92 -16.87 -32.56
CA ILE A 30 -24.80 -16.27 -31.56
C ILE A 30 -24.66 -17.17 -30.33
N SER A 31 -23.82 -16.81 -29.36
CA SER A 31 -24.01 -17.34 -28.00
C SER A 31 -25.11 -16.52 -27.35
N HIS A 32 -26.01 -17.20 -26.64
CA HIS A 32 -27.06 -16.51 -25.89
C HIS A 32 -26.39 -15.53 -24.93
N ASN A 33 -26.64 -14.24 -25.11
CA ASN A 33 -26.55 -13.30 -24.00
C ASN A 33 -27.77 -12.38 -24.08
N SER A 34 -28.96 -12.99 -24.04
CA SER A 34 -30.24 -12.28 -23.89
C SER A 34 -30.44 -11.86 -22.42
N LEU A 35 -29.47 -11.18 -21.83
CA LEU A 35 -29.60 -10.52 -20.54
C LEU A 35 -30.01 -9.04 -20.66
N GLY A 36 -30.34 -8.60 -21.88
CA GLY A 36 -31.06 -7.33 -22.10
C GLY A 36 -32.51 -7.32 -21.59
N GLU A 37 -33.09 -8.46 -21.13
CA GLU A 37 -34.51 -8.51 -20.72
C GLU A 37 -34.85 -9.27 -19.43
N ARG A 38 -33.89 -9.78 -18.64
CA ARG A 38 -34.26 -10.53 -17.41
C ARG A 38 -33.44 -10.18 -16.16
N ASN A 39 -34.01 -9.25 -15.39
CA ASN A 39 -33.71 -8.98 -13.98
C ASN A 39 -33.83 -10.25 -13.12
N SER A 40 -32.72 -10.95 -12.85
CA SER A 40 -32.41 -11.53 -11.53
C SER A 40 -31.03 -12.20 -11.53
N MET A 41 -30.13 -11.76 -10.63
CA MET A 41 -28.78 -12.30 -10.44
C MET A 41 -28.73 -13.79 -10.06
N ILE A 42 -29.86 -14.45 -9.78
CA ILE A 42 -29.91 -15.84 -9.30
C ILE A 42 -30.03 -16.83 -10.47
N GLN A 43 -30.53 -16.40 -11.64
CA GLN A 43 -30.66 -17.25 -12.83
C GLN A 43 -29.44 -17.22 -13.76
N SER A 44 -28.46 -16.34 -13.52
CA SER A 44 -27.26 -16.16 -14.36
C SER A 44 -26.12 -17.16 -14.08
N TRP A 45 -26.10 -17.80 -12.90
CA TRP A 45 -25.01 -18.69 -12.48
C TRP A 45 -25.02 -20.02 -13.25
N ASP A 46 -26.19 -20.66 -13.36
CA ASP A 46 -26.34 -21.93 -14.10
C ASP A 46 -26.17 -21.73 -15.61
N SER A 47 -26.54 -20.56 -16.15
CA SER A 47 -26.38 -20.25 -17.58
C SER A 47 -24.92 -20.00 -17.96
N PHE A 48 -24.15 -19.29 -17.14
CA PHE A 48 -22.73 -19.05 -17.41
C PHE A 48 -21.93 -20.36 -17.42
N HIS A 49 -22.21 -21.26 -16.48
CA HIS A 49 -21.60 -22.60 -16.45
C HIS A 49 -21.95 -23.42 -17.70
N HIS A 50 -23.20 -23.32 -18.18
CA HIS A 50 -23.63 -23.98 -19.41
C HIS A 50 -22.90 -23.44 -20.65
N ASP A 51 -22.64 -22.13 -20.69
CA ASP A 51 -21.93 -21.45 -21.78
C ASP A 51 -20.40 -21.61 -21.70
N GLY A 52 -19.90 -22.36 -20.71
CA GLY A 52 -18.49 -22.72 -20.58
C GLY A 52 -17.65 -21.73 -19.77
N PHE A 53 -18.27 -20.92 -18.92
CA PHE A 53 -17.62 -19.93 -18.08
C PHE A 53 -17.99 -20.08 -16.59
N THR A 54 -17.10 -19.70 -15.69
CA THR A 54 -17.37 -19.68 -14.24
C THR A 54 -16.94 -18.36 -13.61
N ILE A 55 -17.55 -17.97 -12.50
CA ILE A 55 -17.19 -16.77 -11.75
C ILE A 55 -16.05 -17.10 -10.78
N VAL A 56 -15.03 -16.24 -10.74
CA VAL A 56 -13.88 -16.38 -9.85
C VAL A 56 -14.13 -15.55 -8.59
N HIS A 57 -14.29 -16.22 -7.45
CA HIS A 57 -14.78 -15.59 -6.21
C HIS A 57 -13.75 -14.73 -5.45
N ASP A 58 -12.44 -14.81 -5.78
CA ASP A 58 -11.37 -14.22 -4.96
C ASP A 58 -10.51 -13.15 -5.67
N ASN A 59 -10.86 -12.77 -6.92
CA ASN A 59 -10.01 -11.86 -7.74
C ASN A 59 -10.52 -10.41 -7.81
N CYS A 60 -11.54 -10.05 -7.03
CA CYS A 60 -12.06 -8.68 -6.94
C CYS A 60 -11.66 -8.07 -5.60
N ILE A 61 -11.05 -6.88 -5.63
CA ILE A 61 -10.62 -6.14 -4.44
C ILE A 61 -11.22 -4.72 -4.45
N GLY A 62 -11.84 -4.33 -3.33
CA GLY A 62 -12.50 -3.03 -3.11
C GLY A 62 -13.41 -3.02 -1.87
N GLU A 63 -13.79 -1.83 -1.38
CA GLU A 63 -14.58 -1.65 -0.15
C GLU A 63 -16.12 -1.74 -0.36
N THR A 64 -16.60 -1.87 -1.60
CA THR A 64 -18.05 -1.86 -1.90
C THR A 64 -18.64 -3.24 -2.16
N ASP A 65 -19.65 -3.60 -1.35
CA ASP A 65 -20.44 -4.85 -1.31
C ASP A 65 -21.37 -5.11 -2.54
N CYS A 66 -20.94 -4.78 -3.76
CA CYS A 66 -21.69 -5.19 -4.96
C CYS A 66 -20.79 -5.17 -6.20
N PRO A 67 -20.47 -6.32 -6.83
CA PRO A 67 -19.63 -6.29 -8.01
C PRO A 67 -20.44 -5.74 -9.17
N SER A 68 -20.22 -4.46 -9.49
CA SER A 68 -20.61 -3.91 -10.79
C SER A 68 -19.96 -4.69 -11.95
N TYR A 69 -18.90 -5.43 -11.64
CA TYR A 69 -18.14 -6.28 -12.53
C TYR A 69 -17.69 -7.56 -11.82
N GLN A 70 -17.65 -8.68 -12.54
CA GLN A 70 -17.18 -9.97 -12.02
C GLN A 70 -16.07 -10.52 -12.90
N VAL A 71 -15.04 -11.09 -12.26
CA VAL A 71 -14.01 -11.86 -12.96
C VAL A 71 -14.58 -13.22 -13.33
N VAL A 72 -14.40 -13.61 -14.59
CA VAL A 72 -14.88 -14.89 -15.12
C VAL A 72 -13.75 -15.65 -15.78
N GLU A 73 -13.79 -16.97 -15.66
CA GLU A 73 -12.83 -17.88 -16.27
C GLU A 73 -13.53 -18.75 -17.32
N GLY A 74 -12.91 -18.90 -18.49
CA GLY A 74 -13.35 -19.86 -19.49
C GLY A 74 -12.96 -21.27 -19.07
N ILE A 75 -13.93 -22.14 -18.76
CA ILE A 75 -13.72 -23.51 -18.23
C ILE A 75 -12.81 -24.35 -19.14
N ARG A 76 -12.86 -24.11 -20.47
CA ARG A 76 -12.05 -24.85 -21.45
C ARG A 76 -10.65 -24.28 -21.65
N THR A 77 -10.47 -22.99 -21.41
CA THR A 77 -9.22 -22.28 -21.70
C THR A 77 -8.40 -22.04 -20.44
N GLY A 78 -9.03 -21.99 -19.26
CA GLY A 78 -8.43 -21.51 -18.01
C GLY A 78 -8.12 -20.02 -18.03
N LYS A 79 -8.52 -19.29 -19.08
CA LYS A 79 -8.22 -17.87 -19.25
C LYS A 79 -9.30 -17.02 -18.60
N GLN A 80 -8.90 -15.88 -18.05
CA GLN A 80 -9.75 -14.98 -17.30
C GLN A 80 -10.11 -13.71 -18.08
N GLY A 81 -11.31 -13.21 -17.80
CA GLY A 81 -11.92 -12.01 -18.39
C GLY A 81 -12.80 -11.30 -17.36
N LEU A 82 -13.50 -10.26 -17.80
CA LEU A 82 -14.36 -9.42 -16.95
C LEU A 82 -15.73 -9.25 -17.61
N ILE A 83 -16.79 -9.40 -16.81
CA ILE A 83 -18.16 -9.12 -17.20
C ILE A 83 -18.76 -8.00 -16.34
N ASP A 84 -19.71 -7.25 -16.88
CA ASP A 84 -20.50 -6.27 -16.13
C ASP A 84 -21.65 -6.93 -15.33
N VAL A 85 -22.43 -6.12 -14.61
CA VAL A 85 -23.66 -6.54 -13.88
C VAL A 85 -24.69 -7.25 -14.75
N ASN A 86 -24.66 -7.03 -16.06
CA ASN A 86 -25.59 -7.62 -17.02
C ASN A 86 -25.03 -8.92 -17.61
N GLY A 87 -23.87 -9.40 -17.15
CA GLY A 87 -23.20 -10.57 -17.70
C GLY A 87 -22.58 -10.34 -19.08
N VAL A 88 -22.40 -9.08 -19.49
CA VAL A 88 -21.77 -8.73 -20.77
C VAL A 88 -20.26 -8.65 -20.57
N PHE A 89 -19.51 -9.38 -21.39
CA PHE A 89 -18.05 -9.29 -21.40
C PHE A 89 -17.59 -7.89 -21.76
N THR A 90 -16.87 -7.26 -20.84
CA THR A 90 -16.15 -6.00 -21.06
C THR A 90 -14.66 -6.25 -21.30
N VAL A 91 -14.14 -7.37 -20.79
CA VAL A 91 -12.82 -7.91 -21.13
C VAL A 91 -12.98 -9.40 -21.47
N PRO A 92 -12.53 -9.86 -22.65
CA PRO A 92 -12.64 -11.27 -23.02
C PRO A 92 -11.70 -12.16 -22.18
N CYS A 93 -12.05 -13.44 -22.05
CA CYS A 93 -11.25 -14.48 -21.38
C CYS A 93 -10.01 -14.85 -22.21
N ILE A 94 -9.00 -13.99 -22.21
CA ILE A 94 -7.76 -14.14 -22.99
C ILE A 94 -6.49 -14.03 -22.13
N TYR A 95 -6.62 -13.68 -20.85
CA TYR A 95 -5.52 -13.50 -19.92
C TYR A 95 -5.32 -14.75 -19.06
N ASP A 96 -4.09 -15.09 -18.69
CA ASP A 96 -3.79 -16.19 -17.76
C ASP A 96 -4.33 -15.89 -16.36
N GLU A 97 -4.13 -14.65 -15.91
CA GLU A 97 -4.63 -14.14 -14.64
C GLU A 97 -5.18 -12.73 -14.85
N LEU A 98 -6.29 -12.43 -14.19
CA LEU A 98 -6.91 -11.12 -14.15
C LEU A 98 -7.34 -10.80 -12.72
N THR A 99 -6.77 -9.73 -12.16
CA THR A 99 -7.13 -9.17 -10.85
C THR A 99 -7.80 -7.82 -11.06
N ALA A 100 -9.05 -7.67 -10.62
CA ALA A 100 -9.85 -6.47 -10.80
C ALA A 100 -9.82 -5.59 -9.54
N TYR A 101 -9.47 -4.31 -9.70
CA TYR A 101 -9.53 -3.32 -8.64
C TYR A 101 -10.74 -2.41 -8.88
N LEU A 102 -11.84 -2.68 -8.17
CA LEU A 102 -13.14 -2.06 -8.42
C LEU A 102 -13.12 -0.54 -8.18
N ASP A 103 -12.42 -0.09 -7.14
CA ASP A 103 -12.33 1.33 -6.76
C ASP A 103 -11.66 2.21 -7.82
N TYR A 104 -10.93 1.59 -8.76
CA TYR A 104 -10.16 2.30 -9.80
C TYR A 104 -10.59 1.94 -11.24
N GLU A 105 -11.53 1.00 -11.42
CA GLU A 105 -12.00 0.51 -12.73
C GLU A 105 -10.89 -0.02 -13.66
N ILE A 106 -9.92 -0.75 -13.07
CA ILE A 106 -8.76 -1.33 -13.76
C ILE A 106 -8.60 -2.82 -13.49
N CYS A 107 -7.90 -3.51 -14.39
CA CYS A 107 -7.43 -4.87 -14.17
C CYS A 107 -5.91 -4.94 -14.30
N CYS A 108 -5.26 -5.58 -13.33
CA CYS A 108 -3.92 -6.14 -13.53
C CYS A 108 -4.09 -7.47 -14.27
N VAL A 109 -3.33 -7.65 -15.35
CA VAL A 109 -3.46 -8.81 -16.23
C VAL A 109 -2.11 -9.47 -16.49
N ASN A 110 -2.14 -10.78 -16.68
CA ASN A 110 -0.99 -11.58 -17.04
C ASN A 110 -1.22 -12.35 -18.37
N VAL A 111 -0.19 -12.43 -19.20
CA VAL A 111 -0.10 -13.37 -20.33
C VAL A 111 1.31 -13.92 -20.40
N ASP A 112 1.48 -15.24 -20.34
CA ASP A 112 2.79 -15.90 -20.44
C ASP A 112 3.86 -15.25 -19.54
N ASP A 113 3.54 -15.06 -18.24
CA ASP A 113 4.40 -14.42 -17.22
C ASP A 113 4.75 -12.94 -17.47
N GLN A 114 4.12 -12.28 -18.44
CA GLN A 114 4.23 -10.84 -18.65
C GLN A 114 3.03 -10.11 -18.04
N TYR A 115 3.30 -9.07 -17.25
CA TYR A 115 2.26 -8.31 -16.55
C TYR A 115 1.99 -6.96 -17.21
N GLY A 116 0.74 -6.52 -17.13
CA GLY A 116 0.26 -5.25 -17.66
C GLY A 116 -0.99 -4.77 -16.92
N VAL A 117 -1.46 -3.58 -17.29
CA VAL A 117 -2.68 -2.96 -16.72
C VAL A 117 -3.60 -2.57 -17.86
N ILE A 118 -4.88 -2.91 -17.72
CA ILE A 118 -5.94 -2.51 -18.65
C ILE A 118 -7.08 -1.83 -17.89
N SER A 119 -7.88 -1.04 -18.58
CA SER A 119 -9.16 -0.56 -18.05
C SER A 119 -10.21 -1.68 -18.05
N PHE A 120 -11.32 -1.49 -17.35
CA PHE A 120 -12.49 -2.39 -17.42
C PHE A 120 -13.12 -2.49 -18.82
N LYS A 121 -12.73 -1.64 -19.76
CA LYS A 121 -13.13 -1.72 -21.18
C LYS A 121 -12.14 -2.49 -22.05
N GLY A 122 -11.07 -3.04 -21.45
CA GLY A 122 -10.01 -3.74 -22.16
C GLY A 122 -8.98 -2.82 -22.83
N GLU A 123 -9.01 -1.52 -22.55
CA GLU A 123 -8.03 -0.58 -23.11
C GLU A 123 -6.70 -0.71 -22.36
N THR A 124 -5.60 -0.84 -23.11
CA THR A 124 -4.26 -0.95 -22.51
C THR A 124 -3.85 0.36 -21.86
N ILE A 125 -3.59 0.30 -20.55
CA ILE A 125 -3.02 1.40 -19.74
C ILE A 125 -1.50 1.22 -19.65
N ILE A 126 -1.07 0.02 -19.25
CA ILE A 126 0.34 -0.39 -19.22
C ILE A 126 0.46 -1.67 -20.05
N PRO A 127 1.27 -1.67 -21.12
CA PRO A 127 1.40 -2.84 -21.98
C PRO A 127 2.01 -4.01 -21.21
N LEU A 128 1.63 -5.24 -21.61
CA LEU A 128 2.31 -6.45 -21.19
C LEU A 128 3.80 -6.32 -21.54
N SER A 129 4.66 -6.40 -20.52
CA SER A 129 6.11 -6.38 -20.68
C SER A 129 6.75 -7.39 -19.74
N GLY A 130 8.07 -7.56 -19.83
CA GLY A 130 8.86 -8.48 -18.99
C GLY A 130 8.96 -8.06 -17.51
N TYR A 131 7.90 -7.48 -16.97
CA TYR A 131 7.66 -7.27 -15.54
C TYR A 131 7.21 -8.58 -14.91
N GLU A 132 7.61 -8.83 -13.68
CA GLU A 132 7.16 -9.97 -12.88
C GLU A 132 5.93 -9.60 -12.02
N GLN A 133 5.27 -10.57 -11.39
CA GLN A 133 4.10 -10.30 -10.53
C GLN A 133 4.43 -9.31 -9.41
N GLU A 134 5.65 -9.42 -8.87
CA GLU A 134 6.16 -8.56 -7.81
C GLU A 134 6.49 -7.14 -8.27
N ASP A 135 6.37 -6.83 -9.57
CA ASP A 135 6.71 -5.51 -10.11
C ASP A 135 5.51 -4.56 -10.16
N LEU A 136 4.28 -5.07 -10.05
CA LEU A 136 3.05 -4.31 -10.28
C LEU A 136 2.19 -4.22 -9.02
N PHE A 137 2.08 -3.02 -8.45
CA PHE A 137 1.25 -2.78 -7.27
C PHE A 137 0.33 -1.58 -7.46
N VAL A 138 -0.93 -1.71 -7.03
CA VAL A 138 -1.88 -0.60 -6.93
C VAL A 138 -1.90 -0.07 -5.50
N ILE A 139 -1.56 1.19 -5.32
CA ILE A 139 -1.61 1.85 -4.01
C ILE A 139 -2.18 3.25 -4.19
N GLN A 140 -3.32 3.53 -3.55
CA GLN A 140 -3.93 4.87 -3.47
C GLN A 140 -4.03 5.61 -4.83
N HIS A 141 -4.73 5.03 -5.81
CA HIS A 141 -4.91 5.57 -7.17
C HIS A 141 -3.63 5.71 -8.01
N LYS A 142 -2.54 4.98 -7.69
CA LYS A 142 -1.31 4.95 -8.49
C LYS A 142 -0.81 3.52 -8.66
N PHE A 143 -0.03 3.30 -9.72
CA PHE A 143 0.66 2.04 -9.96
C PHE A 143 2.16 2.21 -9.80
N ILE A 144 2.79 1.26 -9.13
CA ILE A 144 4.23 1.06 -9.20
C ILE A 144 4.47 -0.04 -10.22
N VAL A 145 5.38 0.18 -11.17
CA VAL A 145 5.81 -0.80 -12.17
C VAL A 145 7.33 -0.93 -12.13
N GLY A 146 7.84 -2.16 -12.12
CA GLY A 146 9.28 -2.44 -12.24
C GLY A 146 10.11 -1.90 -11.08
N PHE A 147 9.52 -1.86 -9.87
CA PHE A 147 10.06 -1.29 -8.63
C PHE A 147 10.41 0.21 -8.64
N ASN A 148 10.54 0.87 -9.79
CA ASN A 148 11.06 2.24 -9.89
C ASN A 148 10.24 3.21 -10.76
N LEU A 149 9.19 2.74 -11.46
CA LEU A 149 8.30 3.59 -12.25
C LEU A 149 6.99 3.80 -11.49
N VAL A 150 6.52 5.05 -11.43
CA VAL A 150 5.21 5.36 -10.85
C VAL A 150 4.33 5.95 -11.93
N TYR A 151 3.21 5.29 -12.21
CA TYR A 151 2.18 5.73 -13.14
C TYR A 151 0.93 6.18 -12.39
N ASP A 152 0.18 7.10 -12.97
CA ASP A 152 -1.20 7.34 -12.56
C ASP A 152 -2.14 6.24 -13.07
N ILE A 153 -3.39 6.27 -12.62
CA ILE A 153 -4.43 5.32 -13.08
C ILE A 153 -4.77 5.41 -14.57
N HIS A 154 -4.31 6.45 -15.26
CA HIS A 154 -4.52 6.66 -16.70
C HIS A 154 -3.32 6.21 -17.54
N GLY A 155 -2.24 5.71 -16.92
CA GLY A 155 -1.03 5.27 -17.62
C GLY A 155 -0.03 6.40 -17.92
N THR A 156 -0.22 7.58 -17.32
CA THR A 156 0.77 8.66 -17.40
C THR A 156 1.93 8.35 -16.46
N LEU A 157 3.16 8.31 -16.98
CA LEU A 157 4.36 8.20 -16.16
C LEU A 157 4.50 9.48 -15.32
N ILE A 158 4.37 9.34 -13.99
CA ILE A 158 4.54 10.46 -13.05
C ILE A 158 6.03 10.68 -12.77
N THR A 159 6.77 9.62 -12.45
CA THR A 159 8.19 9.71 -12.14
C THR A 159 8.91 8.38 -12.30
N ARG A 160 10.24 8.44 -12.45
CA ARG A 160 11.16 7.31 -12.48
C ARG A 160 12.26 7.51 -11.46
N PHE A 161 12.43 6.54 -10.57
CA PHE A 161 13.55 6.49 -9.64
C PHE A 161 14.74 5.80 -10.33
N GLN A 162 15.95 6.33 -10.16
CA GLN A 162 17.13 5.91 -10.93
C GLN A 162 17.89 4.72 -10.32
N SER A 163 17.45 4.19 -9.19
CA SER A 163 18.16 3.19 -8.41
C SER A 163 17.52 1.81 -8.56
N ASP A 164 18.31 0.76 -8.31
CA ASP A 164 17.84 -0.62 -8.05
C ASP A 164 17.06 -0.72 -6.72
N GLU A 165 16.49 0.39 -6.27
CA GLU A 165 15.79 0.49 -5.01
C GLU A 165 14.32 0.15 -5.20
N ARG A 166 13.78 -0.58 -4.25
CA ARG A 166 12.35 -0.87 -4.19
C ARG A 166 11.63 0.35 -3.61
N ILE A 167 10.60 0.82 -4.32
CA ILE A 167 9.73 1.92 -3.86
C ILE A 167 8.63 1.38 -2.95
N MET A 168 8.35 2.14 -1.89
CA MET A 168 7.15 2.01 -1.08
C MET A 168 6.38 3.33 -1.10
N LEU A 169 5.15 3.31 -1.61
CA LEU A 169 4.24 4.45 -1.56
C LEU A 169 3.74 4.63 -0.12
N LEU A 170 3.95 5.81 0.43
CA LEU A 170 3.56 6.18 1.78
C LEU A 170 2.18 6.86 1.79
N SER A 171 1.97 7.73 0.81
CA SER A 171 0.69 8.41 0.59
C SER A 171 0.51 8.73 -0.91
N GLN A 172 -0.63 9.32 -1.29
CA GLN A 172 -0.92 9.73 -2.66
C GLN A 172 0.19 10.59 -3.27
N SER A 173 0.95 11.33 -2.45
CA SER A 173 1.99 12.25 -2.94
C SER A 173 3.40 11.91 -2.47
N LEU A 174 3.60 10.87 -1.65
CA LEU A 174 4.88 10.57 -1.02
C LEU A 174 5.31 9.11 -1.18
N ALA A 175 6.62 8.90 -1.38
CA ALA A 175 7.25 7.59 -1.50
C ALA A 175 8.57 7.51 -0.72
N THR A 176 9.01 6.29 -0.37
CA THR A 176 10.36 5.99 0.14
C THR A 176 10.99 4.88 -0.69
N THR A 177 12.32 4.81 -0.68
CA THR A 177 13.12 3.76 -1.33
C THR A 177 13.93 2.94 -0.31
N TYR A 178 14.47 1.78 -0.71
CA TYR A 178 15.39 0.90 0.05
C TYR A 178 16.16 -0.02 -0.93
N PRO A 179 17.36 -0.57 -0.63
CA PRO A 179 17.87 -0.97 0.69
C PRO A 179 18.89 -0.04 1.36
N ASN A 180 19.47 0.93 0.66
CA ASN A 180 20.63 1.71 1.15
C ASN A 180 20.29 2.85 2.11
N GLY A 181 19.05 2.92 2.58
CA GLY A 181 18.49 4.01 3.36
C GLY A 181 17.11 4.39 2.84
N HIS A 182 16.30 4.94 3.73
CA HIS A 182 14.95 5.42 3.49
C HIS A 182 14.94 6.94 3.50
N GLY A 183 14.14 7.51 2.62
CA GLY A 183 13.91 8.95 2.51
C GLY A 183 12.43 9.20 2.24
N ILE A 184 12.05 10.45 2.05
CA ILE A 184 10.69 10.81 1.63
C ILE A 184 10.81 11.64 0.37
N TYR A 185 10.22 11.15 -0.70
CA TYR A 185 10.19 11.77 -2.02
C TYR A 185 8.77 12.21 -2.35
N ARG A 186 8.64 13.39 -2.94
CA ARG A 186 7.40 13.91 -3.48
C ARG A 186 7.23 13.36 -4.90
N ILE A 187 6.16 12.59 -5.10
CA ILE A 187 5.95 11.84 -6.34
C ILE A 187 5.73 12.78 -7.53
N ASN A 188 4.92 13.82 -7.32
CA ASN A 188 4.40 14.64 -8.42
C ASN A 188 5.45 15.57 -9.06
N ASP A 189 6.52 15.91 -8.33
CA ASP A 189 7.61 16.76 -8.86
C ASP A 189 9.00 16.16 -8.67
N GLY A 190 9.09 14.91 -8.19
CA GLY A 190 10.34 14.21 -7.91
C GLY A 190 11.20 14.84 -6.81
N GLY A 191 10.65 15.79 -6.04
CA GLY A 191 11.42 16.52 -5.03
C GLY A 191 11.73 15.67 -3.80
N ILE A 192 12.89 15.91 -3.19
CA ILE A 192 13.27 15.26 -1.93
C ILE A 192 12.67 16.07 -0.77
N ALA A 193 11.77 15.47 0.00
CA ALA A 193 11.30 16.03 1.27
C ALA A 193 12.25 15.65 2.41
N LEU A 194 12.63 14.37 2.48
CA LEU A 194 13.60 13.85 3.44
C LEU A 194 14.68 13.05 2.69
N PRO A 195 15.97 13.35 2.84
CA PRO A 195 17.03 12.61 2.16
C PRO A 195 17.09 11.15 2.63
N SER A 196 17.64 10.27 1.79
CA SER A 196 17.74 8.83 2.00
C SER A 196 18.83 8.40 2.99
N ASP A 197 18.89 9.05 4.16
CA ASP A 197 19.89 8.81 5.20
C ASP A 197 19.33 8.05 6.41
N TYR A 198 18.07 7.59 6.35
CA TYR A 198 17.35 7.03 7.49
C TYR A 198 17.25 5.51 7.40
N SER A 199 17.40 4.83 8.53
CA SER A 199 17.25 3.38 8.63
C SER A 199 15.79 2.94 8.69
N VAL A 200 14.87 3.83 9.09
CA VAL A 200 13.41 3.58 9.10
C VAL A 200 12.71 4.88 8.73
N VAL A 201 11.68 4.79 7.88
CA VAL A 201 10.65 5.80 7.66
C VAL A 201 9.29 5.12 7.78
N LYS A 202 8.50 5.51 8.79
CA LYS A 202 7.19 4.92 9.08
C LYS A 202 6.16 6.01 9.25
N MET A 203 5.06 5.93 8.51
CA MET A 203 3.93 6.85 8.65
C MET A 203 3.21 6.65 9.98
N TYR A 204 2.95 7.72 10.73
CA TYR A 204 1.98 7.72 11.83
C TYR A 204 0.58 8.05 11.31
N CYS A 205 0.47 9.16 10.59
CA CYS A 205 -0.73 9.64 9.91
C CYS A 205 -0.30 10.55 8.76
N ASP A 206 -1.12 10.65 7.71
CA ASP A 206 -0.96 11.51 6.53
C ASP A 206 0.48 11.92 6.18
N ASN A 207 0.93 13.02 6.82
CA ASN A 207 2.17 13.73 6.53
C ASN A 207 3.20 13.68 7.68
N LEU A 208 2.94 12.92 8.74
CA LEU A 208 3.76 12.80 9.94
C LEU A 208 4.43 11.42 10.01
N PHE A 209 5.76 11.41 10.00
CA PHE A 209 6.58 10.21 9.87
C PHE A 209 7.54 10.02 11.05
N LEU A 210 7.48 8.85 11.67
CA LEU A 210 8.55 8.36 12.53
C LEU A 210 9.76 8.02 11.66
N VAL A 211 10.92 8.57 12.01
CA VAL A 211 12.16 8.27 11.31
C VAL A 211 13.24 7.84 12.30
N SER A 212 14.14 6.97 11.86
CA SER A 212 15.30 6.58 12.66
C SER A 212 16.58 6.57 11.84
N LYS A 213 17.71 6.85 12.49
CA LYS A 213 19.04 6.67 11.89
C LYS A 213 20.04 6.17 12.91
N PHE A 214 21.04 5.42 12.47
CA PHE A 214 22.16 5.03 13.32
C PHE A 214 23.21 6.15 13.37
N THR A 215 23.50 6.67 14.56
CA THR A 215 24.49 7.73 14.75
C THR A 215 25.21 7.56 16.08
N ASN A 216 26.53 7.79 16.11
CA ASN A 216 27.36 7.67 17.32
C ASN A 216 27.18 6.33 18.07
N GLY A 217 27.09 5.22 17.32
CA GLY A 217 26.99 3.87 17.90
C GLY A 217 25.59 3.47 18.40
N ALA A 218 24.56 4.30 18.17
CA ALA A 218 23.20 3.98 18.59
C ALA A 218 22.14 4.50 17.61
N THR A 219 20.99 3.82 17.57
CA THR A 219 19.84 4.30 16.83
C THR A 219 19.23 5.52 17.53
N ARG A 220 18.89 6.54 16.74
CA ARG A 220 18.18 7.73 17.18
C ARG A 220 16.91 7.90 16.38
N TYR A 221 15.86 8.35 17.05
CA TYR A 221 14.53 8.50 16.51
C TYR A 221 14.14 9.98 16.48
N GLY A 222 13.35 10.35 15.49
CA GLY A 222 12.72 11.66 15.37
C GLY A 222 11.37 11.53 14.69
N VAL A 223 10.64 12.64 14.61
CA VAL A 223 9.37 12.71 13.88
C VAL A 223 9.45 13.88 12.90
N TYR A 224 9.23 13.58 11.64
CA TYR A 224 9.32 14.52 10.53
C TYR A 224 7.93 14.79 9.96
N ASN A 225 7.58 16.06 9.81
CA ASN A 225 6.32 16.51 9.24
C ASN A 225 6.60 17.07 7.83
N THR A 226 5.97 16.46 6.83
CA THR A 226 6.16 16.79 5.41
C THR A 226 5.40 18.04 4.98
N ASP A 227 4.30 18.42 5.65
CA ASP A 227 3.57 19.66 5.37
C ASP A 227 4.40 20.90 5.71
N SER A 228 5.04 20.87 6.87
CA SER A 228 5.91 21.95 7.36
C SER A 228 7.34 21.83 6.86
N ASN A 229 7.70 20.71 6.21
CA ASN A 229 9.07 20.34 5.82
C ASN A 229 10.07 20.47 6.99
N ARG A 230 9.66 20.04 8.19
CA ARG A 230 10.43 20.20 9.43
C ARG A 230 10.27 19.01 10.37
N PHE A 231 11.25 18.85 11.25
CA PHE A 231 11.13 17.92 12.37
C PHE A 231 10.22 18.49 13.47
N SER A 232 9.10 17.81 13.74
CA SER A 232 8.32 18.04 14.96
C SER A 232 9.08 17.53 16.20
N LEU A 233 9.85 16.44 16.05
CA LEU A 233 10.86 15.99 17.01
C LEU A 233 12.17 15.69 16.27
N ARG A 234 13.27 16.33 16.66
CA ARG A 234 14.59 16.09 16.04
C ARG A 234 15.03 14.64 16.21
N THR A 235 15.89 14.15 15.31
CA THR A 235 16.41 12.77 15.35
C THR A 235 17.51 12.60 16.42
N GLU A 236 17.14 12.76 17.68
CA GLU A 236 18.03 12.71 18.85
C GLU A 236 17.48 11.84 19.99
N PHE A 237 16.23 11.37 19.90
CA PHE A 237 15.61 10.56 20.92
C PHE A 237 16.13 9.12 20.89
N LEU A 238 16.30 8.52 22.07
CA LEU A 238 16.68 7.12 22.25
C LEU A 238 15.57 6.17 21.82
N SER A 239 14.32 6.58 22.00
CA SER A 239 13.14 5.82 21.65
C SER A 239 11.95 6.75 21.50
N ILE A 240 11.04 6.43 20.57
CA ILE A 240 9.70 7.00 20.48
C ILE A 240 8.75 5.81 20.38
N GLN A 241 7.85 5.67 21.35
CA GLN A 241 7.02 4.47 21.48
C GLN A 241 5.57 4.85 21.72
N TYR A 242 4.66 4.09 21.12
CA TYR A 242 3.24 4.14 21.46
C TYR A 242 3.02 3.64 22.89
N ARG A 243 2.06 4.25 23.57
CA ARG A 243 1.51 3.93 24.88
C ARG A 243 -0.01 3.86 24.74
N ASP A 244 -0.72 3.63 25.83
CA ASP A 244 -2.17 3.48 25.77
C ASP A 244 -2.88 4.81 25.47
N ASN A 245 -4.13 4.73 24.99
CA ASN A 245 -5.03 5.87 24.77
C ASN A 245 -4.49 6.94 23.80
N GLY A 246 -3.82 6.54 22.72
CA GLY A 246 -3.34 7.50 21.71
C GLY A 246 -2.12 8.32 22.17
N ARG A 247 -1.46 7.91 23.24
CA ARG A 247 -0.28 8.59 23.78
C ARG A 247 1.00 7.94 23.29
N TYR A 248 2.03 8.76 23.22
CA TYR A 248 3.38 8.36 22.85
C TYR A 248 4.36 8.87 23.91
N GLU A 249 5.44 8.12 24.09
CA GLU A 249 6.52 8.48 24.98
C GLU A 249 7.83 8.55 24.18
N ALA A 250 8.48 9.72 24.21
CA ALA A 250 9.81 9.92 23.64
C ALA A 250 10.83 10.12 24.77
N ARG A 251 11.94 9.38 24.72
CA ARG A 251 13.01 9.46 25.72
C ARG A 251 14.27 10.05 25.12
N LEU A 252 14.84 11.03 25.80
CA LEU A 252 16.09 11.70 25.45
C LEU A 252 17.07 11.55 26.61
N GLN A 253 18.34 11.32 26.30
CA GLN A 253 19.43 11.33 27.25
C GLN A 253 20.40 12.44 26.88
N THR A 254 20.72 13.28 27.85
CA THR A 254 21.73 14.34 27.73
C THR A 254 22.81 14.13 28.78
N ILE A 255 24.07 14.18 28.39
CA ILE A 255 25.20 14.21 29.31
C ILE A 255 25.63 15.67 29.43
N LEU A 256 25.52 16.24 30.64
CA LEU A 256 25.91 17.61 30.93
C LEU A 256 27.42 17.71 31.14
N ASP A 257 27.99 18.92 31.00
CA ASP A 257 29.45 19.16 31.12
C ASP A 257 30.04 18.72 32.47
N ASN A 258 29.21 18.70 33.51
CA ASN A 258 29.58 18.24 34.86
C ASN A 258 29.48 16.71 35.05
N GLY A 259 29.27 15.95 33.98
CA GLY A 259 29.14 14.48 33.99
C GLY A 259 27.77 13.96 34.45
N VAL A 260 26.82 14.83 34.79
CA VAL A 260 25.46 14.44 35.15
C VAL A 260 24.72 13.96 33.90
N THR A 261 24.04 12.81 34.01
CA THR A 261 23.15 12.31 32.97
C THR A 261 21.72 12.78 33.26
N GLU A 262 21.12 13.55 32.36
CA GLU A 262 19.71 13.92 32.41
C GLU A 262 18.90 13.05 31.45
N MET A 263 17.90 12.37 31.99
CA MET A 263 16.86 11.69 31.23
C MET A 263 15.63 12.59 31.14
N LYS A 264 15.24 12.91 29.92
CA LYS A 264 14.02 13.67 29.63
C LYS A 264 13.02 12.74 28.96
N THR A 265 11.81 12.69 29.49
CA THR A 265 10.68 11.93 28.96
C THR A 265 9.60 12.91 28.51
N LEU A 266 9.21 12.82 27.25
CA LEU A 266 8.09 13.57 26.68
C LEU A 266 6.91 12.63 26.48
N THR A 267 5.77 12.94 27.10
CA THR A 267 4.49 12.33 26.77
C THR A 267 3.75 13.26 25.81
N PHE A 268 3.37 12.74 24.66
CA PHE A 268 2.67 13.52 23.63
C PHE A 268 1.57 12.70 22.97
N PHE A 269 0.69 13.38 22.24
CA PHE A 269 -0.26 12.76 21.34
C PHE A 269 -0.19 13.42 19.97
N ILE A 270 -0.74 12.72 18.98
CA ILE A 270 -0.84 13.21 17.61
C ILE A 270 -2.28 13.68 17.39
N LYS A 271 -2.43 14.88 16.84
CA LYS A 271 -3.72 15.43 16.43
C LYS A 271 -3.51 16.29 15.19
N ASP A 272 -4.39 16.17 14.20
CA ASP A 272 -4.35 16.98 12.98
C ASP A 272 -2.95 16.97 12.31
N SER A 273 -2.32 15.79 12.24
CA SER A 273 -0.97 15.56 11.69
C SER A 273 0.18 16.33 12.37
N ASP A 274 0.00 16.77 13.62
CA ASP A 274 1.05 17.39 14.43
C ASP A 274 1.14 16.80 15.85
N ILE A 275 2.24 17.11 16.54
CA ILE A 275 2.58 16.61 17.87
C ILE A 275 2.23 17.63 18.94
N PHE A 276 1.47 17.19 19.94
CA PHE A 276 1.13 17.98 21.12
C PHE A 276 1.75 17.36 22.36
N ILE A 277 2.71 18.06 22.96
CA ILE A 277 3.34 17.64 24.20
C ILE A 277 2.37 17.89 25.36
N GLU A 278 1.98 16.80 26.02
CA GLU A 278 1.09 16.83 27.18
C GLU A 278 1.89 16.98 28.49
N LYS A 279 3.03 16.29 28.57
CA LYS A 279 3.86 16.25 29.78
C LYS A 279 5.33 16.16 29.43
N GLU A 280 6.16 16.89 30.18
CA GLU A 280 7.61 16.77 30.16
C GLU A 280 8.11 16.43 31.57
N GLU A 281 8.87 15.34 31.68
CA GLU A 281 9.49 14.90 32.92
C GLU A 281 10.99 14.83 32.77
N LYS A 282 11.71 15.21 33.83
CA LYS A 282 13.17 15.22 33.87
C LYS A 282 13.65 14.49 35.11
N GLN A 283 14.65 13.64 34.93
CA GLN A 283 15.34 12.92 36.00
C GLN A 283 16.84 13.04 35.79
N SER A 284 17.57 13.43 36.83
CA SER A 284 19.03 13.61 36.77
C SER A 284 19.73 12.53 37.61
N PHE A 285 20.79 11.95 37.05
CA PHE A 285 21.59 10.91 37.65
C PHE A 285 23.05 11.36 37.73
N GLN A 286 23.65 11.27 38.92
CA GLN A 286 25.11 11.37 39.08
C GLN A 286 25.69 9.96 39.11
N THR A 287 26.66 9.68 38.23
CA THR A 287 27.49 8.48 38.33
C THR A 287 28.52 8.70 39.44
N GLY A 288 28.18 8.27 40.67
CA GLY A 288 29.16 8.19 41.74
C GLY A 288 30.23 7.16 41.39
N SER A 289 31.50 7.57 41.38
CA SER A 289 32.64 6.65 41.34
C SER A 289 32.72 5.87 42.65
N GLY A 290 31.92 4.83 42.78
CA GLY A 290 31.89 3.95 43.94
C GLY A 290 31.25 2.63 43.57
N ASN A 291 31.98 1.54 43.78
CA ASN A 291 31.46 0.18 43.60
C ASN A 291 30.11 0.02 44.32
N GLY A 292 29.04 -0.13 43.53
CA GLY A 292 27.71 -0.53 43.98
C GLY A 292 26.97 0.52 44.82
N CYS A 293 26.21 1.40 44.16
CA CYS A 293 24.85 1.84 44.54
C CYS A 293 24.48 3.09 43.72
N VAL A 294 23.43 2.98 42.90
CA VAL A 294 22.81 4.12 42.22
C VAL A 294 22.04 4.93 43.28
N PHE A 295 22.59 6.06 43.70
CA PHE A 295 21.85 7.03 44.52
C PHE A 295 20.87 7.80 43.62
N ALA A 296 19.59 7.48 43.72
CA ALA A 296 18.52 8.35 43.24
C ALA A 296 18.38 9.52 44.21
N ALA A 297 18.81 10.72 43.81
CA ALA A 297 18.54 11.94 44.56
C ALA A 297 17.08 12.35 44.36
N LEU A 298 16.17 11.79 45.16
CA LEU A 298 14.79 12.24 45.31
C LEU A 298 14.77 13.52 46.17
N LEU A 299 14.65 14.68 45.53
CA LEU A 299 14.18 15.90 46.20
C LEU A 299 12.66 15.97 46.02
N GLY A 300 11.91 15.47 47.01
CA GLY A 300 10.47 15.57 47.09
C GLY A 300 9.86 14.58 48.07
N MET A 301 9.61 15.03 49.31
CA MET A 301 9.05 14.28 50.43
C MET A 301 7.77 13.48 50.09
N VAL A 302 7.64 12.24 50.58
CA VAL A 302 6.79 11.80 51.73
C VAL A 302 7.15 10.32 52.08
N ILE A 303 7.41 10.05 53.37
CA ILE A 303 7.68 8.76 54.06
C ILE A 303 6.33 8.14 54.55
N PRO A 304 6.15 6.85 54.94
CA PRO A 304 7.01 5.64 54.89
C PRO A 304 6.37 4.43 54.16
N ILE A 305 7.18 3.50 53.67
CA ILE A 305 6.75 2.09 53.54
C ILE A 305 7.57 1.25 54.50
N SER A 306 6.87 0.60 55.42
CA SER A 306 7.39 -0.29 56.43
C SER A 306 8.12 -1.48 55.82
N LEU A 307 9.32 -1.69 56.34
CA LEU A 307 10.22 -2.81 56.15
C LEU A 307 9.51 -4.15 56.45
N TYR A 308 9.57 -5.13 55.55
CA TYR A 308 9.57 -6.55 55.92
C TYR A 308 10.61 -7.28 55.08
N LEU A 309 11.77 -7.49 55.71
CA LEU A 309 12.73 -8.52 55.36
C LEU A 309 12.19 -9.87 55.84
N LEU A 310 12.23 -10.90 54.99
CA LEU A 310 12.31 -12.28 55.43
C LEU A 310 13.39 -12.98 54.60
N LEU A 311 14.21 -13.72 55.35
CA LEU A 311 15.43 -14.45 55.01
C LEU A 311 15.29 -15.42 53.84
#